data_AF-A0A656K0I6-F1
#
_entry.id   AF-A0A656K0I6-F1
#
_cell.length_a   1.000
_cell.length_b   1.000
_cell.length_c   1.000
_cell.angle_alpha   90.00
_cell.angle_beta   90.00
_cell.angle_gamma   90.00
#
_symmetry.space_group_name_H-M   'P 1'
#
loop_
_entity.id
_entity.type
_entity.pdbx_description
1 polymer ?
#
loop_
_entity_poly.entity_id
_entity_poly.type
_entity_poly.pdbx_seq_one_letter_code
_entity_poly.pdbx_strand_id
1 'polypeptide(L)' 'NDPQGTRQALDAWARQQPETLAEMAARFVPLSDALDGLNGALYSETGKLWLGEDLWRAVRKLPAAEHIQDPAGDAG' A
#
# COMPACT_ATOMS: atom_id res chain seq x y z
N ASN A 1 5.88 12.48 5.87
CA ASN A 1 5.99 11.43 6.91
C ASN A 1 4.83 11.49 7.87
N ASP A 2 3.60 11.26 7.39
CA ASP A 2 2.45 11.08 8.26
C ASP A 2 2.05 9.59 8.17
N PRO A 3 2.47 8.75 9.14
CA PRO A 3 2.16 7.32 9.12
C PRO A 3 0.64 7.06 9.09
N GLN A 4 -0.13 7.84 9.85
CA GLN A 4 -1.59 7.69 9.95
C GLN A 4 -2.27 7.92 8.60
N GLY A 5 -2.03 9.07 7.97
CA GLY A 5 -2.57 9.41 6.66
C GLY A 5 -2.09 8.45 5.56
N THR A 6 -0.84 7.97 5.66
CA THR A 6 -0.36 6.93 4.74
C THR A 6 -1.14 5.64 4.90
N ARG A 7 -1.39 5.19 6.14
CA ARG A 7 -2.16 3.97 6.41
C ARG A 7 -3.59 4.09 5.90
N GLN A 8 -4.22 5.25 6.06
CA GLN A 8 -5.56 5.54 5.54
C GLN A 8 -5.60 5.52 4.01
N ALA A 9 -4.63 6.15 3.34
CA ALA A 9 -4.55 6.17 1.89
C ALA A 9 -4.35 4.75 1.31
N LEU A 10 -3.47 3.94 1.93
CA LEU A 10 -3.28 2.54 1.56
C LEU A 10 -4.55 1.71 1.74
N ASP A 11 -5.27 1.93 2.84
CA ASP A 11 -6.52 1.22 3.12
C ASP A 11 -7.60 1.56 2.07
N ALA A 12 -7.75 2.84 1.74
CA ALA A 12 -8.68 3.31 0.72
C ALA A 12 -8.32 2.82 -0.69
N TRP A 13 -7.02 2.75 -1.01
CA TRP A 13 -6.54 2.20 -2.28
C TRP A 13 -6.78 0.69 -2.36
N ALA A 14 -6.47 -0.06 -1.29
CA ALA A 14 -6.65 -1.51 -1.26
C ALA A 14 -8.12 -1.92 -1.42
N ARG A 15 -9.07 -1.09 -0.95
CA ARG A 15 -10.51 -1.30 -1.19
C ARG A 15 -10.91 -1.26 -2.66
N GLN A 16 -10.10 -0.66 -3.52
CA GLN A 16 -10.34 -0.62 -4.97
C GLN A 16 -9.74 -1.84 -5.68
N GLN A 17 -8.88 -2.61 -4.99
CA GLN A 17 -8.23 -3.78 -5.54
C GLN A 17 -9.15 -5.02 -5.42
N PRO A 18 -8.97 -6.05 -6.28
CA PRO A 18 -9.74 -7.29 -6.20
C PRO A 18 -9.41 -8.15 -4.96
N GLU A 19 -8.38 -7.80 -4.21
CA GLU A 19 -7.90 -8.51 -3.03
C GLU A 19 -7.54 -7.53 -1.92
N THR A 20 -7.52 -8.00 -0.67
CA THR A 20 -7.24 -7.13 0.48
C THR A 20 -5.76 -6.76 0.60
N LEU A 21 -5.47 -5.64 1.27
CA LEU A 21 -4.08 -5.23 1.57
C LEU A 21 -3.28 -6.35 2.27
N ALA A 22 -3.95 -7.12 3.14
CA ALA A 22 -3.35 -8.24 3.86
C ALA A 22 -2.97 -9.40 2.92
N GLU A 23 -3.84 -9.73 1.96
CA GLU A 23 -3.55 -10.77 0.94
C GLU A 23 -2.40 -10.33 0.02
N MET A 24 -2.39 -9.06 -0.41
CA MET A 24 -1.28 -8.51 -1.20
C MET A 24 0.04 -8.58 -0.44
N ALA A 25 0.02 -8.24 0.86
CA ALA A 25 1.20 -8.32 1.72
C ALA A 25 1.66 -9.77 1.91
N ALA A 26 0.74 -10.71 2.07
CA ALA A 26 1.04 -12.13 2.24
C ALA A 26 1.78 -12.73 1.03
N ARG A 27 1.48 -12.26 -0.18
CA ARG A 27 2.15 -12.74 -1.42
C ARG A 27 3.33 -11.88 -1.88
N PHE A 28 3.46 -10.65 -1.40
CA PHE A 28 4.52 -9.72 -1.80
C PHE A 28 5.33 -9.24 -0.60
N VAL A 29 6.37 -10.01 -0.28
CA VAL A 29 7.28 -9.80 0.87
C VAL A 29 7.77 -8.35 1.02
N PRO A 30 8.20 -7.64 -0.05
CA PRO A 30 8.65 -6.25 0.09
C PRO A 30 7.55 -5.29 0.56
N LEU A 31 6.28 -5.55 0.24
CA LEU A 31 5.16 -4.76 0.77
C LEU A 31 4.88 -5.14 2.22
N SER A 32 4.96 -6.42 2.58
CA SER A 32 4.83 -6.85 3.98
C SER A 32 5.84 -6.17 4.89
N ASP A 33 7.12 -6.16 4.49
CA ASP A 33 8.21 -5.50 5.22
C ASP A 33 7.97 -3.98 5.38
N ALA A 34 7.56 -3.31 4.30
CA ALA A 34 7.26 -1.88 4.35
C ALA A 34 6.03 -1.54 5.22
N LEU A 35 5.02 -2.41 5.23
CA LEU A 35 3.84 -2.27 6.10
C LEU A 35 4.19 -2.53 7.57
N ASP A 36 5.12 -3.45 7.86
CA ASP A 36 5.65 -3.66 9.21
C ASP A 36 6.36 -2.39 9.72
N GLY A 37 7.24 -1.80 8.90
CA GLY A 37 7.88 -0.52 9.21
C GLY A 37 6.88 0.62 9.44
N LEU A 38 5.79 0.66 8.67
CA LEU A 38 4.70 1.61 8.88
C LEU A 38 3.97 1.36 10.21
N ASN A 39 3.64 0.10 10.52
CA ASN A 39 2.99 -0.27 11.77
C ASN A 39 3.88 0.06 12.98
N GLY A 40 5.18 -0.22 12.91
CA GLY A 40 6.13 0.15 13.94
C GLY A 40 6.23 1.66 14.19
N ALA A 41 5.94 2.49 13.17
CA ALA A 41 5.84 3.94 13.31
C ALA A 41 4.51 4.40 13.92
N LEU A 42 3.41 3.70 13.63
CA LEU A 42 2.08 3.99 14.19
C LEU A 42 1.98 3.65 15.67
N TYR A 43 2.57 2.51 16.08
CA TYR A 43 2.50 1.99 17.44
C TYR A 43 3.70 2.40 18.31
N SER A 44 4.59 3.27 17.78
CA SER A 44 5.78 3.80 18.46
C SER A 44 6.77 2.76 18.97
N GLU A 45 6.76 1.54 18.43
CA GLU A 45 7.60 0.45 18.93
C GLU A 45 9.09 0.60 18.58
N THR A 46 9.42 1.36 17.53
CA THR A 46 10.77 1.30 16.96
C THR A 46 11.67 2.50 17.26
N GLY A 47 11.13 3.65 17.69
CA GLY A 47 11.90 4.92 17.77
C GLY A 47 12.58 5.32 16.45
N LYS A 48 12.33 4.57 15.37
CA LYS A 48 12.91 4.77 14.06
C LYS A 48 12.09 5.80 13.32
N LEU A 49 12.78 6.75 12.72
CA LEU A 49 12.16 7.71 11.81
C LEU A 49 11.67 6.96 10.57
N TRP A 50 10.36 6.84 10.43
CA TRP A 50 9.74 6.27 9.24
C TRP A 50 9.64 7.34 8.15
N LEU A 51 10.24 7.07 6.98
CA LEU A 51 10.29 7.99 5.83
C LEU A 51 9.35 7.58 4.69
N GLY A 52 8.77 6.38 4.75
CA GLY A 52 7.91 5.83 3.70
C GLY A 52 8.62 5.46 2.39
N GLU A 53 9.95 5.55 2.30
CA GLU A 53 10.71 5.21 1.09
C GLU A 53 10.54 3.73 0.70
N ASP A 54 10.65 2.82 1.67
CA ASP A 54 10.47 1.38 1.43
C ASP A 54 9.05 1.06 0.97
N LEU A 55 8.06 1.75 1.53
CA LEU A 55 6.66 1.62 1.09
C LEU A 55 6.50 2.10 -0.36
N TRP A 56 7.03 3.26 -0.70
CA TRP A 56 6.94 3.79 -2.06
C TRP A 56 7.67 2.89 -3.07
N ARG A 57 8.80 2.28 -2.68
CA ARG A 57 9.50 1.29 -3.51
C ARG A 57 8.70 0.01 -3.66
N ALA A 58 8.07 -0.48 -2.59
CA ALA A 58 7.25 -1.68 -2.63
C ALA A 58 6.02 -1.50 -3.52
N VAL A 59 5.27 -0.39 -3.36
CA VAL A 59 4.08 -0.09 -4.16
C VAL A 59 4.40 -0.01 -5.65
N ARG A 60 5.52 0.61 -6.04
CA ARG A 60 5.96 0.68 -7.46
C ARG A 60 6.40 -0.66 -8.05
N LYS A 61 6.71 -1.64 -7.21
CA LYS A 61 7.11 -2.99 -7.63
C LYS A 61 5.92 -3.96 -7.64
N LEU A 62 4.75 -3.55 -7.18
CA LEU A 62 3.56 -4.38 -7.29
C LEU A 62 3.32 -4.65 -8.78
N PRO A 63 3.01 -5.90 -9.16
CA PRO A 63 2.50 -6.15 -10.49
C PRO A 63 1.28 -5.26 -10.70
N ALA A 64 1.16 -4.63 -11.87
CA ALA A 64 -0.05 -3.90 -12.22
C ALA A 64 -1.22 -4.85 -11.95
N ALA A 65 -2.09 -4.51 -10.99
CA ALA A 65 -3.29 -5.29 -10.75
C ALA A 65 -4.01 -5.34 -12.08
N GLU A 66 -4.08 -6.52 -12.69
CA GLU A 66 -4.63 -6.71 -14.03
C GLU A 66 -6.02 -6.09 -14.05
N HIS A 67 -6.12 -4.92 -14.69
CA HIS A 67 -7.35 -4.20 -15.03
C HIS A 67 -8.45 -4.19 -13.97
N ILE A 68 -8.44 -3.18 -13.09
CA ILE A 68 -9.70 -2.50 -12.81
C ILE A 68 -10.02 -1.74 -14.10
N GLN A 69 -10.89 -2.34 -14.92
CA GLN A 69 -11.32 -1.79 -16.21
C GLN A 69 -11.73 -0.33 -16.02
N ASP A 70 -11.05 0.56 -16.74
CA ASP A 70 -11.62 1.84 -17.13
C ASP A 70 -12.90 1.50 -17.91
N PRO A 71 -14.11 1.87 -17.46
CA PRO A 71 -15.25 1.80 -18.33
C PRO A 71 -15.02 2.90 -19.36
N ALA A 72 -14.50 2.52 -20.53
CA ALA A 72 -14.55 3.33 -21.73
C ALA A 72 -16.00 3.76 -21.95
N GLY A 73 -16.32 4.96 -21.47
CA GLY A 73 -17.56 5.67 -21.72
C GLY A 73 -17.36 6.54 -22.94
N ASP A 74 -17.43 5.90 -24.09
CA ASP A 74 -17.68 6.50 -25.39
C ASP A 74 -18.83 7.53 -25.31
N ALA A 75 -18.58 8.75 -25.76
CA ALA A 75 -19.61 9.69 -26.18
C ALA A 75 -19.01 10.56 -27.27
N GLY A 76 -19.30 10.16 -28.52
CA GLY A 76 -19.01 10.94 -29.73
C GLY A 76 -19.93 12.14 -29.93
#